data_AF-A0A6G9A4S1-F1
#
_entry.id   AF-A0A6G9A4S1-F1
#
_cell.length_a   1.000
_cell.length_b   1.000
_cell.length_c   1.000
_cell.angle_alpha   90.00
_cell.angle_beta   90.00
_cell.angle_gamma   90.00
#
_symmetry.space_group_name_H-M   'P 1'
#
loop_
_entity.id
_entity.type
_entity.pdbx_description
1 polymer ?
#
loop_
_entity_poly.entity_id
_entity_poly.type
_entity_poly.pdbx_seq_one_letter_code
_entity_poly.pdbx_strand_id
1 'polypeptide(L)' 'MSSVIENLLLRKQKLVEQLEKAPSVEDRDRIEHQLEQINTALDFLDRPGPREGR' A
#
# COMPACT_ATOMS: atom_id res chain seq x y z
N MET A 1 -9.90 -17.58 -0.41
CA MET A 1 -8.87 -16.94 -1.24
C MET A 1 -8.97 -15.45 -1.01
N SER A 2 -7.95 -14.80 -0.43
CA SER A 2 -7.94 -13.34 -0.38
C SER A 2 -7.57 -12.77 -1.75
N SER A 3 -8.21 -11.67 -2.13
CA SER A 3 -7.84 -10.93 -3.33
C SER A 3 -6.48 -10.25 -3.16
N VAL A 4 -5.82 -9.90 -4.27
CA VAL A 4 -4.57 -9.12 -4.23
C VAL A 4 -4.80 -7.77 -3.57
N ILE A 5 -5.97 -7.15 -3.80
CA ILE A 5 -6.37 -5.87 -3.18
C ILE A 5 -6.47 -6.04 -1.66
N GLU A 6 -7.17 -7.06 -1.17
CA GLU A 6 -7.26 -7.34 0.27
C GLU A 6 -5.89 -7.57 0.90
N ASN A 7 -4.99 -8.30 0.22
CA ASN A 7 -3.65 -8.54 0.72
C ASN A 7 -2.84 -7.23 0.85
N LEU A 8 -2.94 -6.34 -0.13
CA LEU A 8 -2.30 -5.03 -0.12
C LEU A 8 -2.86 -4.13 0.98
N LEU A 9 -4.18 -4.12 1.17
CA LEU A 9 -4.84 -3.37 2.24
C LEU A 9 -4.41 -3.87 3.63
N LEU A 10 -4.36 -5.19 3.83
CA LEU A 10 -3.88 -5.79 5.08
C LEU A 10 -2.40 -5.45 5.35
N ARG A 11 -1.56 -5.45 4.31
CA ARG A 11 -0.15 -5.03 4.45
C ARG A 11 -0.04 -3.55 4.79
N LYS A 12 -0.83 -2.68 4.15
CA LYS A 12 -0.89 -1.25 4.47
C LYS A 12 -1.25 -1.02 5.93
N GLN A 13 -2.30 -1.69 6.43
CA GLN A 13 -2.72 -1.57 7.82
C GLN A 13 -1.60 -1.95 8.79
N LYS A 14 -0.94 -3.09 8.55
CA LYS A 14 0.20 -3.53 9.38
C LYS A 14 1.36 -2.55 9.39
N LEU A 15 1.66 -1.91 8.26
CA LEU A 15 2.73 -0.92 8.16
C LEU A 15 2.39 0.36 8.90
N VAL A 16 1.14 0.83 8.85
CA VAL A 16 0.68 1.97 9.66
C VAL A 16 0.85 1.68 11.16
N GLU A 17 0.46 0.49 11.62
CA GLU A 17 0.64 0.08 13.02
C GLU A 17 2.13 -0.01 13.43
N GLN A 18 3.01 -0.37 12.50
CA GLN A 18 4.46 -0.40 12.74
C GLN A 18 5.06 1.01 12.78
N LEU A 19 4.56 1.93 11.94
CA LEU A 19 5.03 3.30 11.87
C LEU A 19 4.84 4.02 13.22
N GLU A 20 3.71 3.80 13.88
CA GLU A 20 3.44 4.34 15.23
C GLU A 20 4.43 3.87 16.29
N LYS A 21 5.01 2.67 16.10
CA LYS A 21 5.93 2.03 17.05
C LYS A 21 7.39 2.14 16.63
N ALA A 22 7.68 2.76 15.48
CA ALA A 22 9.01 2.82 14.91
C ALA A 22 9.96 3.67 15.80
N PRO A 23 11.08 3.08 16.28
CA PRO A 23 11.93 3.70 17.29
C PRO A 23 12.89 4.74 16.71
N SER A 24 13.14 4.71 15.40
CA SER A 24 14.08 5.59 14.72
C SER A 24 13.48 6.26 13.49
N VAL A 25 14.09 7.37 13.07
CA VAL A 25 13.72 8.06 11.82
C VAL A 25 13.98 7.14 10.62
N GLU A 26 15.10 6.42 10.60
CA GLU A 26 15.42 5.48 9.51
C GLU A 26 14.37 4.36 9.36
N ASP A 27 13.87 3.82 10.47
CA ASP A 27 12.81 2.81 10.44
C ASP A 27 11.49 3.40 9.92
N ARG A 28 11.18 4.65 10.29
CA ARG A 28 10.00 5.37 9.78
C ARG A 28 10.12 5.59 8.27
N ASP A 29 11.25 6.08 7.80
CA ASP A 29 11.50 6.34 6.37
C ASP A 29 11.31 5.06 5.54
N ARG A 30 11.80 3.92 6.03
CA ARG A 30 11.60 2.62 5.37
C ARG A 30 10.13 2.20 5.31
N ILE A 31 9.40 2.36 6.40
CA ILE A 31 7.97 2.01 6.47
C ILE A 31 7.15 2.95 5.57
N GLU A 32 7.45 4.24 5.57
CA GLU A 32 6.81 5.25 4.71
C GLU A 32 7.03 4.91 3.23
N HIS A 33 8.27 4.55 2.85
CA HIS A 33 8.54 4.13 1.47
C HIS A 33 7.75 2.88 1.07
N GLN A 34 7.59 1.91 1.97
CA GLN A 34 6.76 0.73 1.72
C GLN A 34 5.27 1.06 1.59
N LEU A 35 4.77 2.01 2.39
CA LEU A 35 3.39 2.50 2.29
C LEU A 35 3.14 3.20 0.96
N GLU A 36 4.08 4.00 0.46
CA GLU A 36 4.01 4.66 -0.85
C GLU A 36 3.92 3.65 -2.00
N GLN A 37 4.73 2.60 -1.97
CA GLN A 37 4.70 1.53 -2.97
C GLN A 37 3.34 0.82 -2.99
N ILE A 38 2.76 0.53 -1.81
CA ILE A 38 1.44 -0.11 -1.72
C ILE A 38 0.34 0.81 -2.22
N ASN A 39 0.36 2.09 -1.84
CA ASN A 39 -0.62 3.07 -2.32
C ASN A 39 -0.56 3.19 -3.85
N THR A 40 0.64 3.25 -4.42
CA THR A 40 0.85 3.28 -5.86
C THR A 40 0.28 2.03 -6.54
N ALA A 41 0.53 0.84 -5.98
CA ALA A 41 -0.01 -0.41 -6.52
C ALA A 41 -1.55 -0.44 -6.43
N LEU A 42 -2.14 0.02 -5.33
CA LEU A 42 -3.58 0.12 -5.17
C LEU A 42 -4.20 1.11 -6.18
N ASP A 43 -3.58 2.27 -6.40
CA ASP A 43 -4.01 3.24 -7.40
C ASP A 43 -4.02 2.65 -8.82
N PHE A 44 -3.03 1.82 -9.15
CA PHE A 44 -3.01 1.12 -10.45
C PHE A 44 -4.14 0.10 -10.60
N LEU A 45 -4.54 -0.55 -9.50
CA LEU A 45 -5.62 -1.55 -9.48
C LEU A 45 -7.01 -0.90 -9.47
N ASP A 46 -7.15 0.28 -8.85
CA ASP A 46 -8.42 1.03 -8.77
C ASP A 46 -8.74 1.81 -10.05
N ARG A 47 -7.73 2.11 -10.87
CA ARG A 47 -7.97 2.71 -12.18
C ARG A 47 -8.86 1.78 -13.00
N PRO A 48 -10.05 2.23 -13.44
CA PRO A 48 -10.78 1.48 -14.44
C PRO A 48 -9.83 1.32 -15.62
N GLY A 49 -9.64 0.09 -16.10
CA GLY A 49 -8.87 -0.18 -17.31
C GLY A 49 -9.30 0.79 -18.42
N PRO A 50 -8.44 1.08 -19.43
CA PRO A 50 -8.77 2.05 -20.47
C PRO A 50 -10.20 1.75 -20.92
N ARG A 51 -11.13 2.67 -20.64
CA ARG A 51 -12.52 2.52 -21.05
C ARG A 51 -12.41 2.17 -22.51
N GLU A 52 -12.78 0.92 -22.85
CA GLU A 52 -12.68 0.43 -24.20
C GLU A 52 -13.56 1.36 -25.01
N GLY A 53 -12.91 2.33 -25.65
CA GLY A 53 -13.55 3.27 -26.54
C GLY A 53 -13.98 2.46 -27.74
N ARG A 54 -15.22 1.98 -27.71
CA ARG A 54 -15.98 1.55 -28.87
C ARG A 54 -17.39 2.10 -28.73
#